data_AF-A0A7C3IN24-F1
#
_entry.id   AF-A0A7C3IN24-F1
#
_cell.length_a   1.000
_cell.length_b   1.000
_cell.length_c   1.000
_cell.angle_alpha   90.00
_cell.angle_beta   90.00
_cell.angle_gamma   90.00
#
_symmetry.space_group_name_H-M   'P 1'
#
loop_
_entity.id
_entity.type
_entity.pdbx_description
1 polymer ?
#
loop_
_entity_poly.entity_id
_entity_poly.type
_entity_poly.pdbx_seq_one_letter_code
_entity_poly.pdbx_strand_id
1 'polypeptide(L)'
;MTPGWSRSFWGLWEWRASFATAKLVPWGGPIISTDILRHWGCLWDGSRAWGAAGPSRVIRGSRGPGHPGPEANAMIEETIRRIEEHLQRAGGVAPDQKDQLLGLVQELKREIQTLSRTDQEAAQSIVGFTQVSAHEATRRQPDVRLVKLSLDGLRASVERFETSHPRLVQVVNHISQMLANLGI
;
A
#
# COMPACT_ATOMS: atom_id res chain seq x y z
N MET A 1 -14.46 -31.91 -15.02
CA MET A 1 -14.48 -31.72 -13.56
C MET A 1 -13.46 -30.66 -13.19
N THR A 2 -13.93 -29.43 -13.07
CA THR A 2 -13.20 -28.26 -12.54
C THR A 2 -14.26 -27.45 -11.80
N PRO A 3 -14.10 -27.10 -10.51
CA PRO A 3 -15.02 -26.17 -9.88
C PRO A 3 -14.52 -24.76 -10.13
N GLY A 4 -15.33 -23.98 -10.85
CA GLY A 4 -15.22 -22.54 -10.93
C GLY A 4 -15.57 -21.91 -9.58
N TRP A 5 -14.70 -21.04 -9.10
CA TRP A 5 -14.95 -20.25 -7.91
C TRP A 5 -15.67 -18.97 -8.35
N SER A 6 -16.98 -18.94 -8.12
CA SER A 6 -17.81 -17.73 -8.24
C SER A 6 -18.56 -17.52 -6.93
N ARG A 7 -18.40 -16.31 -6.39
CA ARG A 7 -19.17 -15.68 -5.30
C ARG A 7 -19.09 -16.36 -3.93
N SER A 8 -18.24 -15.80 -3.07
CA SER A 8 -18.51 -15.46 -1.65
C SER A 8 -17.23 -14.89 -1.01
N PHE A 9 -16.99 -13.57 -1.12
CA PHE A 9 -15.93 -12.93 -0.30
C PHE A 9 -16.26 -11.51 0.17
N TRP A 10 -17.53 -11.08 0.04
CA TRP A 10 -18.02 -9.82 0.60
C TRP A 10 -19.18 -10.11 1.54
N GLY A 11 -18.85 -10.37 2.81
CA GLY A 11 -19.81 -10.67 3.88
C GLY A 11 -19.44 -9.95 5.16
N LEU A 12 -19.12 -8.65 5.07
CA LEU A 12 -19.00 -7.69 6.19
C LEU A 12 -18.80 -6.27 5.64
N TRP A 13 -19.66 -5.87 4.70
CA TRP A 13 -19.77 -4.50 4.20
C TRP A 13 -21.16 -3.96 4.53
N GLU A 14 -21.33 -3.48 5.75
CA GLU A 14 -22.55 -2.79 6.16
C GLU A 14 -22.18 -1.40 6.69
N TRP A 15 -21.87 -0.48 5.78
CA TRP A 15 -21.93 0.96 6.00
C TRP A 15 -22.44 1.66 4.72
N ARG A 16 -23.77 1.83 4.61
CA ARG A 16 -24.41 2.84 3.76
C ARG A 16 -25.44 3.62 4.58
N ALA A 17 -25.09 4.84 4.96
CA ALA A 17 -25.96 6.03 5.11
C ALA A 17 -25.05 7.11 5.72
N SER A 18 -24.77 8.26 5.10
CA SER A 18 -25.72 9.21 4.54
C SER A 18 -24.99 10.11 3.55
N PHE A 19 -25.53 10.31 2.36
CA PHE A 19 -25.52 11.59 1.64
C PHE A 19 -26.62 11.52 0.59
N ALA A 20 -27.76 12.13 0.91
CA ALA A 20 -28.75 12.52 -0.07
C ALA A 20 -28.42 13.93 -0.58
N THR A 21 -28.67 14.14 -1.88
CA THR A 21 -28.72 15.40 -2.63
C THR A 21 -27.43 16.20 -2.80
N ALA A 22 -26.73 15.97 -3.91
CA ALA A 22 -26.14 17.04 -4.73
C ALA A 22 -25.96 16.57 -6.18
N LYS A 23 -26.14 17.52 -7.10
CA LYS A 23 -26.37 17.35 -8.54
C LYS A 23 -25.17 16.77 -9.31
N LEU A 24 -25.53 16.14 -10.44
CA LEU A 24 -24.69 15.76 -11.57
C LEU A 24 -23.60 16.80 -11.92
N VAL A 25 -22.34 16.36 -11.98
CA VAL A 25 -21.25 16.96 -12.78
C VAL A 25 -20.47 15.81 -13.45
N PRO A 26 -20.11 15.92 -14.76
CA PRO A 26 -19.46 14.86 -15.52
C PRO A 26 -17.91 14.97 -15.49
N TRP A 27 -17.22 13.88 -15.87
CA TRP A 27 -15.76 13.66 -15.98
C TRP A 27 -15.06 13.43 -14.62
N GLY A 28 -14.26 12.38 -14.37
CA GLY A 28 -13.49 11.51 -15.25
C GLY A 28 -11.99 11.62 -14.89
N GLY A 29 -11.56 11.02 -13.78
CA GLY A 29 -10.16 10.97 -13.32
C GLY A 29 -10.04 10.39 -11.90
N PRO A 30 -8.95 9.67 -11.55
CA PRO A 30 -8.85 8.99 -10.26
C PRO A 30 -8.69 10.00 -9.12
N ILE A 31 -9.59 9.91 -8.16
CA ILE A 31 -9.63 10.75 -6.96
C ILE A 31 -8.58 10.19 -5.99
N ILE A 32 -7.36 10.70 -6.07
CA ILE A 32 -6.46 10.66 -4.91
C ILE A 32 -6.59 12.03 -4.27
N SER A 33 -7.40 12.11 -3.21
CA SER A 33 -7.71 13.36 -2.52
C SER A 33 -6.41 14.01 -2.01
N THR A 34 -6.19 15.29 -2.36
CA THR A 34 -5.01 16.07 -1.97
C THR A 34 -4.86 16.26 -0.45
N ASP A 35 -5.92 15.98 0.32
CA ASP A 35 -5.88 15.92 1.78
C ASP A 35 -5.10 14.71 2.32
N ILE A 36 -5.01 13.62 1.54
CA ILE A 36 -4.19 12.45 1.88
C ILE A 36 -2.72 12.87 1.92
N LEU A 37 -2.23 13.65 0.96
CA LEU A 37 -0.83 14.05 0.92
C LEU A 37 -0.43 15.00 2.07
N ARG A 38 -1.33 15.84 2.59
CA ARG A 38 -1.00 16.76 3.69
C ARG A 38 -0.83 16.05 5.03
N HIS A 39 -1.67 15.06 5.32
CA HIS A 39 -1.52 14.29 6.56
C HIS A 39 -0.34 13.31 6.49
N TRP A 40 -0.07 12.76 5.31
CA TRP A 40 1.06 11.84 5.07
C TRP A 40 2.42 12.55 5.01
N GLY A 41 2.45 13.84 4.66
CA GLY A 41 3.68 14.64 4.67
C GLY A 41 4.27 14.91 6.07
N CYS A 42 3.46 14.90 7.13
CA CYS A 42 3.93 15.17 8.50
C CYS A 42 4.48 13.92 9.22
N LEU A 43 4.11 12.71 8.79
CA LEU A 43 4.67 11.45 9.31
C LEU A 43 6.00 11.08 8.59
N TRP A 44 6.31 11.78 7.49
CA TRP A 44 7.49 11.59 6.63
C TRP A 44 8.54 12.70 6.85
N ASP A 45 8.85 13.09 8.09
CA ASP A 45 10.03 13.94 8.34
C ASP A 45 11.24 13.08 8.73
N GLY A 46 11.95 12.64 7.69
CA GLY A 46 13.08 11.74 7.81
C GLY A 46 13.91 11.65 6.54
N SER A 47 14.34 12.81 6.02
CA SER A 47 15.40 13.05 5.02
C SER A 47 14.94 13.60 3.66
N ARG A 48 15.36 14.85 3.43
CA ARG A 48 15.60 15.52 2.14
C ARG A 48 15.79 14.57 0.96
N ALA A 49 14.81 14.51 0.06
CA ALA A 49 15.00 14.27 -1.38
C ALA A 49 13.67 14.40 -2.13
N TRP A 50 13.09 15.61 -2.16
CA TRP A 50 12.14 15.97 -3.21
C TRP A 50 12.65 17.27 -3.83
N GLY A 51 13.01 17.18 -5.11
CA GLY A 51 13.97 18.03 -5.77
C GLY A 51 13.52 19.49 -5.96
N ALA A 52 14.39 20.40 -5.55
CA ALA A 52 14.68 21.61 -6.31
C ALA A 52 15.96 21.33 -7.12
N ALA A 53 15.81 20.74 -8.31
CA ALA A 53 16.88 20.71 -9.31
C ALA A 53 16.40 21.49 -10.53
N GLY A 54 17.14 22.57 -10.84
CA GLY A 54 16.91 23.43 -11.99
C GLY A 54 17.07 22.71 -13.35
N PRO A 55 16.88 23.45 -14.45
CA PRO A 55 16.52 22.87 -15.74
C PRO A 55 17.70 22.16 -16.41
N SER A 56 17.68 20.83 -16.42
CA SER A 56 18.64 20.02 -17.17
C SER A 56 18.05 19.56 -18.50
N ARG A 57 18.45 20.30 -19.53
CA ARG A 57 18.73 19.90 -20.92
C ARG A 57 18.28 18.50 -21.35
N VAL A 58 17.35 18.50 -22.30
CA VAL A 58 16.93 17.37 -23.13
C VAL A 58 18.14 16.60 -23.69
N ILE A 59 18.31 15.34 -23.25
CA ILE A 59 19.02 14.31 -24.01
C ILE A 59 17.97 13.31 -24.47
N ARG A 60 17.71 13.32 -25.78
CA ARG A 60 16.80 12.41 -26.48
C ARG A 60 17.48 11.05 -26.56
N GLY A 61 17.05 10.11 -25.72
CA GLY A 61 17.39 8.69 -25.81
C GLY A 61 16.10 7.87 -25.82
N SER A 62 15.69 7.44 -27.02
CA SER A 62 14.58 6.52 -27.25
C SER A 62 14.78 5.21 -26.49
N ARG A 63 14.02 5.03 -25.40
CA ARG A 63 13.99 3.79 -24.60
C ARG A 63 12.65 3.09 -24.88
N GLY A 64 12.71 1.88 -25.41
CA GLY A 64 11.55 1.01 -25.66
C GLY A 64 10.80 0.61 -24.38
N PRO A 65 9.69 -0.13 -24.49
CA PRO A 65 8.71 -0.25 -23.41
C PRO A 65 9.20 -1.15 -22.27
N GLY A 66 8.96 -0.71 -21.03
CA GLY A 66 8.57 -1.58 -19.93
C GLY A 66 9.64 -2.27 -19.09
N HIS A 67 10.83 -1.67 -18.86
CA HIS A 67 11.72 -2.14 -17.80
C HIS A 67 11.80 -1.09 -16.68
N PRO A 68 11.40 -1.40 -15.44
CA PRO A 68 11.54 -0.48 -14.32
C PRO A 68 13.02 -0.15 -14.17
N GLY A 69 13.31 1.13 -13.96
CA GLY A 69 14.67 1.59 -13.72
C GLY A 69 15.21 0.93 -12.44
N PRO A 70 16.51 0.57 -12.40
CA PRO A 70 17.11 -0.10 -11.25
C PRO A 70 16.96 0.70 -9.94
N GLU A 71 16.89 2.03 -10.03
CA GLU A 71 16.71 2.93 -8.88
C GLU A 71 15.35 2.76 -8.18
N ALA A 72 14.27 2.57 -8.93
CA ALA A 72 12.94 2.47 -8.34
C ALA A 72 12.71 1.15 -7.63
N ASN A 73 13.19 0.04 -8.20
CA ASN A 73 13.16 -1.25 -7.52
C ASN A 73 14.02 -1.21 -6.25
N ALA A 74 15.18 -0.54 -6.28
CA ALA A 74 16.01 -0.37 -5.08
C ALA A 74 15.27 0.40 -3.98
N MET A 75 14.54 1.46 -4.31
CA MET A 75 13.72 2.22 -3.34
C MET A 75 12.57 1.39 -2.75
N ILE A 76 11.93 0.55 -3.57
CA ILE A 76 10.88 -0.38 -3.12
C ILE A 76 11.45 -1.41 -2.15
N GLU A 77 12.57 -2.05 -2.50
CA GLU A 77 13.22 -3.05 -1.67
C GLU A 77 13.72 -2.47 -0.33
N GLU A 78 14.28 -1.26 -0.37
CA GLU A 78 14.70 -0.54 0.83
C GLU A 78 13.50 -0.23 1.75
N THR A 79 12.37 0.18 1.18
CA THR A 79 11.16 0.44 1.99
C THR A 79 10.65 -0.84 2.65
N ILE A 80 10.62 -1.96 1.91
CA ILE A 80 10.23 -3.26 2.48
C ILE A 80 11.17 -3.67 3.61
N ARG A 81 12.48 -3.52 3.42
CA ARG A 81 13.49 -3.81 4.46
C ARG A 81 13.22 -3.00 5.73
N ARG A 82 12.87 -1.72 5.61
CA ARG A 82 12.51 -0.88 6.76
C ARG A 82 11.25 -1.35 7.47
N ILE A 83 10.26 -1.85 6.74
CA ILE A 83 9.05 -2.46 7.33
C ILE A 83 9.44 -3.66 8.17
N GLU A 84 10.24 -4.57 7.62
CA GLU A 84 10.70 -5.77 8.32
C GLU A 84 11.45 -5.43 9.62
N GLU A 85 12.41 -4.52 9.56
CA GLU A 85 13.16 -4.08 10.74
C GLU A 85 12.26 -3.42 11.79
N HIS A 86 11.30 -2.60 11.36
CA HIS A 86 10.37 -1.94 12.27
C HIS A 86 9.50 -2.97 13.00
N LEU A 87 8.97 -3.96 12.28
CA LEU A 87 8.18 -5.05 12.87
C LEU A 87 8.98 -5.90 13.85
N GLN A 88 10.25 -6.19 13.57
CA GLN A 88 11.14 -6.89 14.49
C GLN A 88 11.30 -6.11 15.81
N ARG A 89 11.49 -4.79 15.73
CA ARG A 89 11.67 -3.90 16.88
C ARG A 89 10.38 -3.57 17.63
N ALA A 90 9.21 -3.91 17.09
CA ALA A 90 7.91 -3.58 17.68
C ALA A 90 7.66 -4.33 18.99
N GLY A 91 8.04 -3.75 20.13
CA GLY A 91 7.95 -4.40 21.45
C GLY A 91 6.52 -4.74 21.94
N GLY A 92 5.48 -4.17 21.33
CA GLY A 92 4.07 -4.39 21.69
C GLY A 92 3.37 -5.55 20.97
N VAL A 93 4.07 -6.27 20.09
CA VAL A 93 3.49 -7.36 19.28
C VAL A 93 4.04 -8.71 19.76
N ALA A 94 3.17 -9.73 19.87
CA ALA A 94 3.59 -11.06 20.29
C ALA A 94 4.56 -11.70 19.27
N PRO A 95 5.53 -12.54 19.69
CA PRO A 95 6.51 -13.16 18.78
C PRO A 95 5.87 -13.91 17.60
N ASP A 96 4.88 -14.76 17.85
CA ASP A 96 4.23 -15.53 16.78
C ASP A 96 3.52 -14.63 15.75
N GLN A 97 2.89 -13.55 16.23
CA GLN A 97 2.24 -12.56 15.36
C GLN A 97 3.27 -11.78 14.53
N LYS A 98 4.44 -11.47 15.09
CA LYS A 98 5.55 -10.86 14.35
C LYS A 98 6.05 -11.78 13.25
N ASP A 99 6.31 -13.04 13.56
CA ASP A 99 6.83 -14.01 12.61
C ASP A 99 5.85 -14.23 11.45
N GLN A 100 4.56 -14.35 11.76
CA GLN A 100 3.51 -14.43 10.74
C GLN A 100 3.45 -13.17 9.87
N LEU A 101 3.52 -11.97 10.47
CA LEU A 101 3.48 -10.71 9.73
C LEU A 101 4.72 -10.51 8.86
N LEU A 102 5.90 -10.88 9.36
CA LEU A 102 7.14 -10.88 8.58
C LEU A 102 7.05 -11.84 7.39
N GLY A 103 6.45 -13.02 7.58
CA GLY A 103 6.17 -13.95 6.49
C GLY A 103 5.31 -13.33 5.39
N LEU A 104 4.25 -12.62 5.75
CA LEU A 104 3.39 -11.92 4.80
C LEU A 104 4.12 -10.77 4.09
N VAL A 105 4.97 -10.02 4.78
CA VAL A 105 5.78 -8.94 4.17
C VAL A 105 6.78 -9.50 3.16
N GLN A 106 7.38 -10.67 3.44
CA GLN A 106 8.24 -11.37 2.48
C GLN A 106 7.47 -11.86 1.25
N GLU A 107 6.22 -12.30 1.42
CA GLU A 107 5.36 -12.67 0.29
C GLU A 107 4.97 -11.44 -0.53
N LEU A 108 4.62 -10.34 0.13
CA LEU A 108 4.32 -9.05 -0.50
C LEU A 108 5.49 -8.61 -1.38
N LYS A 109 6.74 -8.73 -0.90
CA LYS A 109 7.94 -8.41 -1.65
C LYS A 109 7.99 -9.11 -3.01
N ARG A 110 7.68 -10.41 -3.06
CA ARG A 110 7.74 -11.21 -4.30
C ARG A 110 6.67 -10.76 -5.29
N GLU A 111 5.46 -10.50 -4.81
CA GLU A 111 4.35 -10.01 -5.62
C GLU A 111 4.65 -8.61 -6.17
N ILE A 112 5.20 -7.73 -5.34
CA ILE A 112 5.57 -6.36 -5.70
C ILE A 112 6.71 -6.31 -6.73
N GLN A 113 7.71 -7.19 -6.62
CA GLN A 113 8.77 -7.31 -7.63
C GLN A 113 8.24 -7.73 -9.01
N THR A 114 7.13 -8.46 -9.05
CA THR A 114 6.45 -8.82 -10.29
C THR A 114 5.64 -7.63 -10.82
N LEU A 115 4.83 -7.01 -9.95
CA LEU A 115 4.01 -5.86 -10.30
C LEU A 115 4.83 -4.66 -10.79
N SER A 116 5.98 -4.39 -10.17
CA SER A 116 6.80 -3.21 -10.49
C SER A 116 7.33 -3.22 -11.93
N ARG A 117 7.31 -4.38 -12.60
CA ARG A 117 7.68 -4.50 -14.02
C ARG A 117 6.64 -3.87 -14.95
N THR A 118 5.37 -3.88 -14.55
CA THR A 118 4.25 -3.39 -15.35
C THR A 118 3.62 -2.12 -14.79
N ASP A 119 3.67 -1.93 -13.47
CA ASP A 119 3.04 -0.80 -12.77
C ASP A 119 3.87 -0.41 -11.53
N GLN A 120 4.90 0.40 -11.77
CA GLN A 120 5.85 0.80 -10.73
C GLN A 120 5.20 1.74 -9.69
N GLU A 121 4.32 2.64 -10.13
CA GLU A 121 3.64 3.58 -9.23
C GLU A 121 2.70 2.86 -8.26
N ALA A 122 2.00 1.83 -8.74
CA ALA A 122 1.24 0.94 -7.87
C ALA A 122 2.12 0.25 -6.84
N ALA A 123 3.23 -0.36 -7.30
CA ALA A 123 4.15 -1.06 -6.44
C ALA A 123 4.67 -0.17 -5.30
N GLN A 124 5.03 1.08 -5.62
CA GLN A 124 5.43 2.09 -4.64
C GLN A 124 4.29 2.45 -3.68
N SER A 125 3.08 2.68 -4.19
CA SER A 125 1.92 3.03 -3.38
C SER A 125 1.60 1.94 -2.37
N ILE A 126 1.54 0.68 -2.81
CA ILE A 126 1.21 -0.47 -1.95
C ILE A 126 2.24 -0.61 -0.83
N VAL A 127 3.53 -0.50 -1.16
CA VAL A 127 4.59 -0.60 -0.15
C VAL A 127 4.56 0.58 0.82
N GLY A 128 4.29 1.80 0.34
CA GLY A 128 4.14 2.99 1.19
C GLY A 128 2.96 2.86 2.16
N PHE A 129 1.79 2.43 1.67
CA PHE A 129 0.63 2.17 2.52
C PHE A 129 0.86 1.04 3.51
N THR A 130 1.58 -0.02 3.11
CA THR A 130 1.96 -1.12 4.00
C THR A 130 2.84 -0.60 5.14
N GLN A 131 3.83 0.25 4.82
CA GLN A 131 4.72 0.83 5.83
C GLN A 131 3.96 1.66 6.86
N VAL A 132 3.08 2.55 6.42
CA VAL A 132 2.31 3.39 7.34
C VAL A 132 1.32 2.57 8.15
N SER A 133 0.64 1.61 7.53
CA SER A 133 -0.29 0.71 8.24
C SER A 133 0.44 -0.09 9.32
N ALA A 134 1.61 -0.63 9.00
CA ALA A 134 2.45 -1.34 9.96
C ALA A 134 2.94 -0.41 11.07
N HIS A 135 3.38 0.80 10.72
CA HIS A 135 3.83 1.77 11.71
C HIS A 135 2.75 2.09 12.73
N GLU A 136 1.55 2.46 12.27
CA GLU A 136 0.43 2.87 13.15
C GLU A 136 -0.11 1.72 13.99
N ALA A 137 -0.27 0.53 13.41
CA ALA A 137 -0.80 -0.63 14.10
C ALA A 137 0.12 -1.16 15.20
N THR A 138 1.44 -0.98 15.07
CA THR A 138 2.41 -1.48 16.07
C THR A 138 2.87 -0.41 17.05
N ARG A 139 2.25 0.77 17.08
CA ARG A 139 2.58 1.80 18.08
C ARG A 139 2.26 1.29 19.47
N ARG A 140 2.95 1.82 20.48
CA ARG A 140 2.61 1.55 21.90
C ARG A 140 1.17 1.93 22.23
N GLN A 141 0.64 2.93 21.55
CA GLN A 141 -0.74 3.39 21.64
C GLN A 141 -1.21 3.65 20.20
N PRO A 142 -1.84 2.65 19.54
CA PRO A 142 -2.38 2.81 18.20
C PRO A 142 -3.52 3.84 18.16
N ASP A 143 -3.51 4.76 17.19
CA ASP A 143 -4.71 5.56 16.87
C ASP A 143 -5.54 4.76 15.85
N VAL A 144 -6.64 4.18 16.31
CA VAL A 144 -7.57 3.38 15.50
C VAL A 144 -7.98 4.07 14.21
N ARG A 145 -8.11 5.41 14.20
CA ARG A 145 -8.51 6.17 13.01
C ARG A 145 -7.39 6.18 11.96
N LEU A 146 -6.14 6.31 12.39
CA LEU A 146 -4.98 6.29 11.50
C LEU A 146 -4.71 4.89 10.96
N VAL A 147 -4.86 3.86 11.80
CA VAL A 147 -4.81 2.46 11.37
C VAL A 147 -5.87 2.21 10.30
N LYS A 148 -7.12 2.62 10.55
CA LYS A 148 -8.19 2.43 9.55
C LYS A 148 -7.90 3.17 8.24
N LEU A 149 -7.50 4.44 8.30
CA LEU A 149 -7.23 5.25 7.11
C LEU A 149 -6.09 4.67 6.26
N SER A 150 -5.00 4.24 6.91
CA SER A 150 -3.86 3.65 6.22
C SER A 150 -4.22 2.30 5.58
N LEU A 151 -5.01 1.47 6.26
CA LEU A 151 -5.51 0.21 5.72
C LEU A 151 -6.49 0.40 4.55
N ASP A 152 -7.33 1.43 4.59
CA ASP A 152 -8.25 1.73 3.48
C ASP A 152 -7.48 2.19 2.24
N GLY A 153 -6.43 3.00 2.41
CA GLY A 153 -5.52 3.36 1.33
C GLY A 153 -4.74 2.16 0.75
N LEU A 154 -4.31 1.24 1.63
CA LEU A 154 -3.67 -0.01 1.22
C LEU A 154 -4.61 -0.87 0.36
N ARG A 155 -5.88 -1.02 0.77
CA ARG A 155 -6.90 -1.77 0.02
C ARG A 155 -7.22 -1.12 -1.32
N ALA A 156 -7.43 0.20 -1.34
CA ALA A 156 -7.70 0.94 -2.58
C ALA A 156 -6.55 0.80 -3.59
N SER A 157 -5.31 0.70 -3.11
CA SER A 157 -4.13 0.51 -3.96
C SER A 157 -4.09 -0.84 -4.66
N VAL A 158 -4.78 -1.85 -4.13
CA VAL A 158 -4.79 -3.22 -4.72
C VAL A 158 -6.08 -3.60 -5.44
N GLU A 159 -7.16 -2.81 -5.28
CA GLU A 159 -8.49 -3.10 -5.85
C GLU A 159 -8.44 -3.33 -7.38
N ARG A 160 -7.66 -2.52 -8.11
CA ARG A 160 -7.53 -2.67 -9.58
C ARG A 160 -6.81 -3.95 -10.03
N PHE A 161 -6.20 -4.69 -9.10
CA PHE A 161 -5.42 -5.89 -9.40
C PHE A 161 -6.12 -7.20 -9.09
N GLU A 162 -7.39 -7.19 -8.66
CA GLU A 162 -8.15 -8.41 -8.33
C GLU A 162 -8.14 -9.47 -9.43
N THR A 163 -8.17 -9.05 -10.69
CA THR A 163 -8.13 -9.97 -11.83
C THR A 163 -6.71 -10.29 -12.29
N SER A 164 -5.80 -9.31 -12.28
CA SER A 164 -4.46 -9.45 -12.88
C SER A 164 -3.41 -9.98 -11.91
N HIS A 165 -3.50 -9.66 -10.62
CA HIS A 165 -2.58 -10.09 -9.56
C HIS A 165 -3.38 -10.56 -8.32
N PRO A 166 -4.16 -11.65 -8.43
CA PRO A 166 -5.02 -12.11 -7.33
C PRO A 166 -4.22 -12.47 -6.06
N ARG A 167 -2.98 -12.95 -6.21
CA ARG A 167 -2.12 -13.30 -5.08
C ARG A 167 -1.64 -12.07 -4.30
N LEU A 168 -1.23 -11.01 -4.99
CA LEU A 168 -0.94 -9.72 -4.38
C LEU A 168 -2.10 -9.23 -3.50
N VAL A 169 -3.32 -9.27 -4.03
CA VAL A 169 -4.52 -8.84 -3.31
C VAL A 169 -4.74 -9.70 -2.06
N GLN A 170 -4.59 -11.02 -2.16
CA GLN A 170 -4.71 -11.93 -1.01
C GLN A 170 -3.71 -11.61 0.10
N VAL A 171 -2.44 -11.43 -0.26
CA VAL A 171 -1.37 -11.10 0.71
C VAL A 171 -1.66 -9.78 1.40
N VAL A 172 -2.01 -8.73 0.64
CA VAL A 172 -2.35 -7.42 1.19
C VAL A 172 -3.58 -7.48 2.09
N ASN A 173 -4.58 -8.29 1.75
CA ASN A 173 -5.75 -8.50 2.59
C ASN A 173 -5.41 -9.20 3.91
N HIS A 174 -4.51 -10.19 3.89
CA HIS A 174 -4.05 -10.85 5.10
C HIS A 174 -3.26 -9.89 6.01
N ILE A 175 -2.35 -9.11 5.42
CA ILE A 175 -1.61 -8.06 6.15
C ILE A 175 -2.62 -7.09 6.79
N SER A 176 -3.59 -6.61 6.01
CA SER A 176 -4.58 -5.65 6.48
C SER A 176 -5.41 -6.16 7.65
N GLN A 177 -5.80 -7.44 7.63
CA GLN A 177 -6.53 -8.08 8.72
C GLN A 177 -5.68 -8.21 9.99
N MET A 178 -4.42 -8.66 9.85
CA MET A 178 -3.50 -8.76 10.98
C MET A 178 -3.24 -7.40 11.63
N LEU A 179 -2.95 -6.38 10.82
CA LEU A 179 -2.68 -5.03 11.31
C LEU A 179 -3.92 -4.39 11.96
N ALA A 180 -5.12 -4.62 11.41
CA ALA A 180 -6.36 -4.19 12.05
C ALA A 180 -6.51 -4.80 13.45
N ASN A 181 -6.23 -6.09 13.60
CA ASN A 181 -6.34 -6.80 14.87
C ASN A 181 -5.30 -6.35 15.92
N LEU A 182 -4.18 -5.75 15.51
CA LEU A 182 -3.18 -5.20 16.43
C LEU A 182 -3.53 -3.78 16.91
N GLY A 183 -4.27 -3.03 16.10
CA GLY A 183 -4.65 -1.64 16.39
C GLY A 183 -6.04 -1.46 17.01
N ILE A 184 -6.71 -2.55 17.41
CA ILE A 184 -8.03 -2.57 18.06
C ILE A 184 -7.88 -2.85 19.55
#